data_AF-A0A8T5DVU6-F1
#
_entry.id   AF-A0A8T5DVU6-F1
#
_cell.length_a   1.000
_cell.length_b   1.000
_cell.length_c   1.000
_cell.angle_alpha   90.00
_cell.angle_beta   90.00
_cell.angle_gamma   90.00
#
_symmetry.space_group_name_H-M   'P 1'
#
loop_
_entity.id
_entity.type
_entity.pdbx_description
1 polymer ?
#
loop_
_entity_poly.entity_id
_entity_poly.type
_entity_poly.pdbx_seq_one_letter_code
_entity_poly.pdbx_strand_id
1 'polypeptide(L)' 'YEGIEVILDFFEQVKPFLAEKGEILFIFSSHAKQDKMKKVLKQVGFNLNVIGKKRIFFEEIYLGLAILV' A
#
# COMPACT_ATOMS: atom_id res chain seq x y z
N TYR A 1 6.13 -8.45 -13.79
CA TYR A 1 6.70 -7.99 -12.52
C TYR A 1 6.52 -6.48 -12.45
N GLU A 2 5.50 -6.00 -11.72
CA GLU A 2 5.09 -4.57 -11.70
C GLU A 2 5.58 -3.82 -10.44
N GLY A 3 6.57 -4.36 -9.72
CA GLY A 3 7.10 -3.76 -8.48
C GLY A 3 6.18 -3.87 -7.25
N ILE A 4 4.98 -4.45 -7.43
CA ILE A 4 4.00 -4.65 -6.36
C ILE A 4 4.33 -5.90 -5.51
N GLU A 5 5.09 -6.86 -6.06
CA GLU A 5 5.41 -8.12 -5.36
C GLU A 5 6.14 -7.88 -4.03
N VAL A 6 7.14 -6.99 -4.01
CA VAL A 6 7.87 -6.67 -2.78
C VAL A 6 6.96 -6.04 -1.71
N ILE A 7 6.01 -5.21 -2.14
CA ILE A 7 5.02 -4.61 -1.23
C ILE A 7 4.14 -5.71 -0.65
N LEU A 8 3.66 -6.64 -1.48
CA LEU A 8 2.83 -7.75 -1.02
C LEU A 8 3.53 -8.64 0.01
N ASP A 9 4.73 -9.09 -0.33
CA ASP A 9 5.52 -9.95 0.55
C ASP A 9 5.76 -9.29 1.90
N PHE A 10 5.96 -7.96 1.91
CA PHE A 10 6.05 -7.17 3.14
C PHE A 10 4.75 -7.19 3.94
N PHE A 11 3.60 -6.94 3.30
CA PHE A 11 2.30 -6.90 3.98
C PHE A 11 1.87 -8.27 4.55
N GLU A 12 2.22 -9.37 3.89
CA GLU A 12 2.00 -10.72 4.42
C GLU A 12 2.85 -11.00 5.65
N GLN A 13 4.12 -10.60 5.61
CA GLN A 13 5.07 -10.84 6.70
C GLN A 13 4.84 -9.91 7.91
N VAL A 14 4.41 -8.67 7.70
CA VAL A 14 4.24 -7.69 8.79
C VAL A 14 2.95 -7.92 9.60
N LYS A 15 1.95 -8.58 9.01
CA LYS A 15 0.62 -8.77 9.61
C LYS A 15 0.64 -9.34 11.05
N PRO A 16 1.45 -10.35 11.39
CA PRO A 16 1.51 -10.90 12.76
C PRO A 16 2.13 -9.95 13.80
N PHE A 17 2.78 -8.87 13.36
CA PHE A 17 3.44 -7.88 14.22
C PHE A 17 2.57 -6.66 14.51
N LEU A 18 1.39 -6.55 13.87
CA LEU A 18 0.47 -5.45 14.06
C LEU A 18 -0.53 -5.74 15.18
N ALA A 19 -0.86 -4.71 15.96
CA ALA A 19 -2.01 -4.75 16.86
C ALA A 19 -3.33 -4.79 16.05
N GLU A 20 -4.45 -5.05 16.74
CA GLU A 20 -5.77 -4.91 16.14
C GLU A 20 -5.94 -3.51 15.53
N LYS A 21 -6.38 -3.43 14.26
CA LYS A 21 -6.47 -2.19 13.48
C LYS A 21 -5.13 -1.44 13.33
N GLY A 22 -4.01 -2.17 13.40
CA GLY A 22 -2.68 -1.62 13.17
C GLY A 22 -2.58 -0.93 11.81
N GLU A 23 -1.82 0.16 11.78
CA GLU A 23 -1.71 1.05 10.64
C GLU A 23 -0.29 1.02 10.07
N ILE A 24 -0.20 1.06 8.73
CA ILE A 24 1.06 1.17 8.02
C ILE A 24 0.98 2.37 7.08
N LEU A 25 1.94 3.27 7.23
CA LEU A 25 2.18 4.35 6.27
C LEU A 25 3.28 3.92 5.31
N PHE A 26 2.99 4.01 4.01
CA PHE A 26 3.97 3.67 2.98
C PHE A 26 3.78 4.53 1.74
N ILE A 27 4.82 4.56 0.91
CA ILE A 27 4.86 5.35 -0.31
C ILE A 27 4.84 4.42 -1.52
N PHE A 28 4.08 4.78 -2.55
CA PHE A 28 4.07 4.06 -3.82
C PHE A 28 3.88 5.04 -5.00
N SER A 29 4.38 4.68 -6.18
CA SER A 29 4.27 5.51 -7.39
C SER A 29 3.03 5.19 -8.22
N SER A 30 2.66 6.09 -9.14
CA SER A 30 1.54 5.92 -10.09
C SER A 30 1.66 4.73 -11.02
N HIS A 31 2.87 4.21 -11.23
CA HIS A 31 3.11 3.00 -12.00
C HIS A 31 2.41 1.78 -11.38
N ALA A 32 2.26 1.73 -10.05
CA ALA A 32 1.61 0.64 -9.34
C ALA A 32 0.08 0.64 -9.47
N LYS A 33 -0.52 1.67 -10.11
CA LYS A 33 -1.97 1.90 -10.29
C LYS A 33 -2.76 1.76 -8.98
N GLN A 34 -3.26 2.87 -8.45
CA GLN A 34 -3.96 2.92 -7.15
C GLN A 34 -5.05 1.83 -6.98
N ASP A 35 -5.86 1.57 -8.01
CA ASP A 35 -6.91 0.54 -7.95
C ASP A 35 -6.36 -0.88 -7.84
N LYS A 36 -5.22 -1.15 -8.48
CA LYS A 36 -4.53 -2.43 -8.33
C LYS A 36 -4.02 -2.57 -6.91
N MET A 37 -3.34 -1.55 -6.38
CA MET A 37 -2.85 -1.57 -5.00
C MET A 37 -3.97 -1.80 -3.98
N LYS A 38 -5.12 -1.12 -4.14
CA LYS A 38 -6.30 -1.33 -3.28
C LYS A 38 -6.80 -2.78 -3.33
N LYS A 39 -6.93 -3.35 -4.53
CA LYS A 39 -7.40 -4.74 -4.70
C LYS A 39 -6.45 -5.73 -4.04
N VAL A 40 -5.16 -5.53 -4.25
CA VAL A 40 -4.14 -6.46 -3.82
C VAL A 40 -3.93 -6.37 -2.29
N LEU A 41 -3.87 -5.17 -1.71
CA LEU A 41 -3.81 -5.04 -0.24
C LEU A 41 -5.04 -5.60 0.46
N LYS A 42 -6.22 -5.51 -0.17
CA LYS A 42 -7.43 -6.14 0.35
C LYS A 42 -7.33 -7.67 0.42
N GLN A 43 -6.61 -8.31 -0.51
CA GLN A 43 -6.41 -9.76 -0.50
C GLN A 43 -5.56 -10.23 0.68
N VAL A 44 -4.61 -9.41 1.14
CA VAL A 44 -3.76 -9.71 2.31
C VAL A 44 -4.36 -9.21 3.64
N GLY A 45 -5.56 -8.62 3.59
CA GLY A 45 -6.33 -8.21 4.76
C GLY A 45 -6.13 -6.76 5.19
N PHE A 46 -5.80 -5.86 4.26
CA PHE A 46 -5.62 -4.44 4.54
C PHE A 46 -6.58 -3.58 3.71
N ASN A 47 -7.15 -2.55 4.33
CA ASN A 47 -7.85 -1.48 3.64
C ASN A 47 -6.86 -0.35 3.33
N LEU A 48 -6.77 0.06 2.07
CA LEU A 48 -5.90 1.17 1.64
C LEU A 48 -6.68 2.48 1.45
N ASN A 49 -6.27 3.50 2.20
CA ASN A 49 -6.64 4.89 1.99
C ASN A 49 -5.44 5.68 1.46
N VAL A 50 -5.60 6.42 0.37
CA VAL A 50 -4.57 7.36 -0.09
C VAL A 50 -4.82 8.70 0.58
N ILE A 51 -3.91 9.10 1.46
CA ILE A 51 -4.05 10.29 2.31
C ILE A 51 -3.21 11.47 1.82
N GLY A 52 -2.32 11.24 0.85
CA GLY A 52 -1.51 12.29 0.24
C GLY A 52 -1.06 11.91 -1.16
N LYS A 53 -0.81 12.93 -1.98
CA LYS A 53 -0.18 12.77 -3.29
C LYS A 53 0.77 13.92 -3.56
N LYS A 54 1.87 13.65 -4.26
CA LYS A 54 2.83 14.66 -4.72
C LYS A 54 3.30 14.30 -6.11
N ARG A 55 3.25 15.26 -7.04
CA ARG A 55 3.85 15.10 -8.37
C ARG A 55 5.34 15.41 -8.28
N ILE A 56 6.17 14.49 -8.76
CA ILE A 56 7.63 14.63 -8.82
C ILE A 56 8.04 14.32 -10.26
N PHE A 57 8.55 15.34 -10.98
CA PHE A 57 8.88 15.26 -12.41
C PHE A 57 7.74 14.67 -13.26
N PHE A 58 7.92 13.42 -13.71
CA PHE A 58 7.02 12.68 -14.61
C PHE A 58 6.10 11.69 -13.87
N GLU A 59 6.21 11.54 -12.56
CA GLU A 59 5.42 10.59 -11.78
C GLU A 59 4.61 11.25 -10.66
N GLU A 60 3.56 10.55 -10.22
CA GLU A 60 2.87 10.87 -9.00
C GLU A 60 3.29 9.87 -7.92
N ILE A 61 3.63 10.39 -6.76
CA ILE A 61 3.94 9.63 -5.56
C ILE A 61 2.76 9.76 -4.61
N TYR A 62 2.27 8.63 -4.10
CA TYR A 62 1.15 8.56 -3.18
C TYR A 62 1.63 8.16 -1.79
N LEU A 63 1.02 8.76 -0.77
CA LEU A 63 1.11 8.31 0.62
C LEU A 63 -0.12 7.45 0.91
N GLY A 64 0.12 6.15 1.11
CA GLY A 64 -0.89 5.17 1.47
C GLY A 64 -0.93 4.94 2.98
N LEU A 65 -2.14 4.94 3.55
CA LEU A 65 -2.47 4.43 4.86
C LEU A 65 -3.15 3.08 4.67
N ALA A 66 -2.47 2.00 5.05
CA ALA A 66 -3.01 0.65 5.06
C ALA A 66 -3.42 0.27 6.47
N ILE A 67 -4.67 -0.14 6.66
CA ILE A 67 -5.25 -0.47 7.96
C ILE A 67 -5.58 -1.96 7.96
N LEU A 68 -5.07 -2.69 8.95
CA LEU A 68 -5.35 -4.11 9.13
C LEU A 68 -6.86 -4.32 9.42
N VAL A 69 -7.47 -5.24 8.68
CA VAL A 69 -8.89 -5.65 8.81
C VAL A 69 -9.01 -6.86 9.72
#